data_AF-W7X0A3-F1
#
_entry.id   AF-W7X0A3-F1
#
_cell.length_a   1.000
_cell.length_b   1.000
_cell.length_c   1.000
_cell.angle_alpha   90.00
_cell.angle_beta   90.00
_cell.angle_gamma   90.00
#
_symmetry.space_group_name_H-M   'P 1'
#
loop_
_entity.id
_entity.type
_entity.pdbx_description
1 polymer ?
#
loop_
_entity_poly.entity_id
_entity_poly.type
_entity_poly.pdbx_seq_one_letter_code
_entity_poly.pdbx_strand_id
1 'polypeptide(L)'
;MHIVSQAGRVAALLLPVRAPEDLEYLVKESEIVTGRPGRTFVIAGADRLAYRLQWHPLGFQVERLDSRGRALHVQQLLLFEFLDHPLLEALHAGQLFTAPIEFDSPRG
;
A
#
# COMPACT_ATOMS: atom_id res chain seq x y z
N MET A 1 21.48 13.66 15.43
CA MET A 1 20.38 12.70 15.27
C MET A 1 19.35 13.31 14.32
N HIS A 2 19.29 12.87 13.06
CA HIS A 2 18.30 13.33 12.09
C HIS A 2 17.67 12.10 11.44
N ILE A 3 16.57 11.61 12.03
CA ILE A 3 15.67 10.68 11.34
C ILE A 3 14.59 11.58 10.74
N VAL A 4 14.89 12.15 9.58
CA VAL A 4 13.86 12.84 8.79
C VAL A 4 12.99 11.74 8.20
N SER A 5 11.74 11.71 8.63
CA SER A 5 10.69 10.80 8.23
C SER A 5 10.71 10.56 6.72
N GLN A 6 11.06 9.34 6.31
CA GLN A 6 11.09 8.89 4.92
C GLN A 6 9.73 9.09 4.20
N ALA A 7 8.65 9.24 4.97
CA ALA A 7 7.32 9.60 4.48
C ALA A 7 7.23 10.96 3.75
N GLY A 8 8.15 11.92 4.00
CA GLY A 8 8.08 13.27 3.44
C GLY A 8 8.60 13.44 2.01
N ARG A 9 9.51 12.58 1.54
CA ARG A 9 10.05 12.63 0.16
C ARG A 9 9.21 11.84 -0.85
N VAL A 10 8.46 10.85 -0.38
CA VAL A 10 7.70 9.90 -1.20
C VAL A 10 6.40 10.51 -1.77
N ALA A 11 5.92 11.61 -1.20
CA ALA A 11 4.72 12.29 -1.68
C ALA A 11 4.83 12.86 -3.11
N ALA A 12 6.04 13.01 -3.66
CA ALA A 12 6.27 13.64 -4.96
C ALA A 12 6.06 12.73 -6.18
N LEU A 13 5.96 11.40 -6.02
CA LEU A 13 5.83 10.46 -7.15
C LEU A 13 4.86 9.30 -6.87
N LEU A 14 3.67 9.60 -6.34
CA LEU A 14 2.65 8.56 -6.21
C LEU A 14 2.24 8.01 -7.61
N LEU A 15 2.34 6.70 -7.77
CA LEU A 15 1.98 5.98 -8.99
C LEU A 15 0.51 5.53 -8.91
N PRO A 16 -0.31 5.75 -9.94
CA PRO A 16 -1.68 5.27 -9.97
C PRO A 16 -1.72 3.75 -10.14
N VAL A 17 -2.60 3.09 -9.39
CA VAL A 17 -2.92 1.66 -9.56
C VAL A 17 -4.06 1.57 -10.58
N ARG A 18 -3.94 0.69 -11.58
CA ARG A 18 -4.82 0.74 -12.77
C ARG A 18 -5.81 -0.40 -12.82
N ALA A 19 -5.45 -1.57 -12.31
CA ALA A 19 -6.28 -2.76 -12.38
C ALA A 19 -6.24 -3.54 -11.05
N PRO A 20 -7.30 -4.30 -10.71
CA PRO A 20 -7.31 -5.13 -9.51
C PRO A 20 -6.12 -6.11 -9.43
N GLU A 21 -5.71 -6.65 -10.57
CA GLU A 21 -4.59 -7.59 -10.69
C GLU A 21 -3.26 -6.94 -10.30
N ASP A 22 -3.14 -5.62 -10.44
CA ASP A 22 -1.94 -4.88 -10.02
C ASP A 22 -1.76 -4.94 -8.49
N LEU A 23 -2.83 -5.08 -7.70
CA LEU A 23 -2.73 -5.09 -6.23
C LEU A 23 -1.89 -6.25 -5.74
N GLU A 24 -2.20 -7.47 -6.19
CA GLU A 24 -1.44 -8.67 -5.84
C GLU A 24 0.00 -8.56 -6.34
N TYR A 25 0.19 -8.15 -7.60
CA TYR A 25 1.51 -8.00 -8.18
C TYR A 25 2.37 -7.00 -7.40
N LEU A 26 1.85 -5.80 -7.14
CA LEU A 26 2.59 -4.72 -6.47
C LEU A 26 2.92 -5.07 -5.02
N VAL A 27 2.02 -5.77 -4.31
CA VAL A 27 2.27 -6.27 -2.96
C VAL A 27 3.43 -7.26 -2.97
N LYS A 28 3.35 -8.29 -3.83
CA LYS A 28 4.41 -9.30 -3.93
C LYS A 28 5.75 -8.70 -4.35
N GLU A 29 5.74 -7.79 -5.33
CA GLU A 29 6.92 -7.05 -5.76
C GLU A 29 7.56 -6.29 -4.57
N SER A 30 6.76 -5.55 -3.81
CA SER A 30 7.21 -4.80 -2.62
C SER A 30 7.82 -5.72 -1.57
N GLU A 31 7.17 -6.84 -1.28
CA GLU A 31 7.62 -7.83 -0.30
C GLU A 31 8.95 -8.46 -0.72
N ILE A 32 9.09 -8.81 -2.00
CA ILE A 32 10.32 -9.39 -2.57
C ILE A 32 11.47 -8.38 -2.53
N VAL A 33 11.22 -7.15 -2.99
CA VAL A 33 12.29 -6.14 -3.15
C VAL A 33 12.74 -5.59 -1.79
N THR A 34 11.81 -5.35 -0.87
CA THR A 34 12.12 -4.70 0.42
C THR A 34 12.39 -5.68 1.56
N GLY A 35 11.99 -6.95 1.40
CA GLY A 35 11.99 -7.96 2.47
C GLY A 35 11.02 -7.63 3.62
N ARG A 36 10.13 -6.64 3.45
CA ARG A 36 9.15 -6.20 4.45
C ARG A 36 7.74 -6.61 4.02
N PRO A 37 6.89 -7.06 4.95
CA PRO A 37 5.54 -7.48 4.62
C PRO A 37 4.69 -6.29 4.13
N GLY A 38 4.03 -6.51 3.00
CA GLY A 38 3.04 -5.65 2.41
C GLY A 38 3.53 -4.41 1.66
N ARG A 39 2.55 -3.70 1.12
CA ARG A 39 2.70 -2.43 0.39
C ARG A 39 1.68 -1.41 0.86
N THR A 40 2.08 -0.14 0.89
CA THR A 40 1.17 0.96 1.23
C THR A 40 0.47 1.50 -0.02
N PHE A 41 -0.84 1.63 0.08
CA PHE A 41 -1.72 2.26 -0.90
C PHE A 41 -2.41 3.45 -0.25
N VAL A 42 -2.66 4.49 -1.05
CA VAL A 42 -3.27 5.75 -0.63
C VAL A 42 -4.45 6.04 -1.54
N ILE A 43 -5.61 6.25 -0.94
CA ILE A 43 -6.80 6.75 -1.64
C ILE A 43 -6.71 8.27 -1.72
N ALA A 44 -6.81 8.81 -2.92
CA ALA A 44 -6.87 10.24 -3.16
C ALA A 44 -8.16 10.81 -2.58
N GLY A 45 -8.03 11.90 -1.82
CA GLY A 45 -9.12 12.58 -1.14
C GLY A 45 -8.56 13.61 -0.15
N ALA A 46 -9.43 14.37 0.52
CA ALA A 46 -8.99 15.36 1.52
C ALA A 46 -8.20 14.70 2.67
N ASP A 47 -8.66 13.54 3.12
CA ASP A 47 -8.09 12.81 4.25
C ASP A 47 -6.93 11.88 3.88
N ARG A 48 -6.67 11.69 2.57
CA ARG A 48 -5.61 10.81 2.02
C ARG A 48 -5.46 9.49 2.79
N LEU A 49 -6.53 8.70 2.75
CA LEU A 49 -6.64 7.47 3.50
C LEU A 49 -5.54 6.47 3.09
N ALA A 50 -4.68 6.05 4.03
CA ALA A 50 -3.60 5.11 3.78
C ALA A 50 -3.92 3.70 4.31
N TYR A 51 -3.59 2.69 3.51
CA TYR A 51 -3.77 1.27 3.84
C TYR A 51 -2.49 0.50 3.53
N ARG A 52 -2.11 -0.45 4.37
CA ARG A 52 -1.06 -1.44 4.07
C ARG A 52 -1.69 -2.78 3.79
N LEU A 53 -1.44 -3.30 2.60
CA LEU A 53 -1.91 -4.61 2.14
C LEU A 53 -0.76 -5.59 2.21
N GLN A 54 -0.98 -6.72 2.84
CA GLN A 54 -0.07 -7.85 2.89
C GLN A 54 -0.75 -9.04 2.21
N TRP A 55 0.02 -9.78 1.41
CA TRP A 55 -0.51 -10.97 0.76
C TRP A 55 -0.63 -12.11 1.77
N HIS A 56 -1.75 -12.82 1.74
CA HIS A 56 -1.97 -14.02 2.52
C HIS A 56 -2.52 -15.14 1.59
N PRO A 57 -2.23 -16.44 1.83
CA PRO A 57 -2.65 -17.51 0.92
C PRO A 57 -4.13 -17.56 0.51
N LEU A 58 -5.04 -16.96 1.29
CA LEU A 58 -6.48 -16.96 1.04
C LEU A 58 -7.05 -15.56 0.70
N GLY A 59 -6.20 -14.53 0.64
CA GLY A 59 -6.63 -13.15 0.42
C GLY A 59 -5.63 -12.12 0.94
N PHE A 60 -6.11 -11.10 1.64
CA PHE A 60 -5.30 -9.99 2.10
C PHE A 60 -5.44 -9.77 3.60
N GLN A 61 -4.32 -9.44 4.25
CA GLN A 61 -4.38 -8.67 5.48
C GLN A 61 -4.32 -7.19 5.12
N VAL A 62 -5.33 -6.44 5.54
CA VAL A 62 -5.51 -5.02 5.27
C VAL A 62 -5.41 -4.23 6.55
N GLU A 63 -4.42 -3.35 6.62
CA GLU A 63 -4.19 -2.48 7.76
C GLU A 63 -4.55 -1.04 7.39
N ARG A 64 -5.44 -0.42 8.14
CA ARG A 64 -5.69 1.01 8.01
C ARG A 64 -4.60 1.77 8.77
N LEU A 65 -3.95 2.74 8.14
CA LEU A 65 -2.81 3.46 8.73
C LEU A 65 -3.19 4.85 9.25
N ASP A 66 -2.53 5.29 10.31
CA ASP A 66 -2.46 6.70 10.74
C ASP A 66 -1.42 7.49 9.93
N SER A 67 -1.34 8.80 10.16
CA SER A 67 -0.37 9.69 9.50
C SER A 67 1.10 9.37 9.82
N ARG A 68 1.36 8.53 10.82
CA ARG A 68 2.70 8.03 11.19
C ARG A 68 2.98 6.64 10.62
N GLY A 69 2.08 6.08 9.79
CA GLY A 69 2.22 4.76 9.19
C GLY A 69 1.95 3.59 10.14
N ARG A 70 1.34 3.84 11.30
CA ARG A 70 0.97 2.81 12.29
C ARG A 70 -0.43 2.30 12.01
N ALA A 71 -0.66 1.01 12.25
CA ALA A 71 -1.98 0.42 12.08
C ALA A 71 -2.96 0.97 13.13
N LEU A 72 -4.04 1.58 12.66
CA LEU A 72 -5.22 1.94 13.44
C LEU A 72 -6.19 0.76 13.56
N HIS A 73 -6.29 -0.03 12.49
CA HIS A 73 -7.18 -1.19 12.40
C HIS A 73 -6.56 -2.23 11.47
N VAL A 74 -6.81 -3.51 11.75
CA VAL A 74 -6.31 -4.65 10.98
C VAL A 74 -7.48 -5.57 10.66
N GLN A 75 -7.60 -5.97 9.40
CA GLN A 75 -8.61 -6.91 8.91
C GLN A 75 -7.94 -8.01 8.13
N GLN A 76 -8.38 -9.25 8.31
CA GLN A 76 -8.04 -10.36 7.43
C GLN A 76 -9.26 -10.61 6.55
N LEU A 77 -9.08 -10.47 5.24
CA LEU A 77 -10.15 -10.56 4.26
C LEU A 77 -9.81 -11.67 3.27
N LEU A 78 -10.77 -12.57 3.05
CA LEU A 78 -10.76 -13.49 1.93
C LEU A 78 -10.92 -12.70 0.62
N LEU A 79 -10.49 -13.28 -0.50
CA LEU A 79 -10.56 -12.59 -1.81
C LEU A 79 -11.96 -12.07 -2.15
N PHE A 80 -13.02 -12.82 -1.83
CA PHE A 80 -14.39 -12.37 -2.09
C PHE A 80 -14.85 -11.25 -1.15
N GLU A 81 -14.38 -11.23 0.11
CA GLU A 81 -14.69 -10.16 1.07
C GLU A 81 -13.96 -8.87 0.70
N PHE A 82 -12.79 -8.99 0.05
CA PHE A 82 -12.02 -7.85 -0.43
C PHE A 82 -12.71 -7.12 -1.60
N LEU A 83 -13.63 -7.77 -2.31
CA LEU A 83 -14.34 -7.16 -3.45
C LEU A 83 -15.17 -5.93 -3.05
N ASP A 84 -15.69 -5.92 -1.83
CA ASP A 84 -16.48 -4.81 -1.28
C ASP A 84 -15.62 -3.82 -0.45
N HIS A 85 -14.29 -3.95 -0.50
CA HIS A 85 -13.40 -3.12 0.32
C HIS A 85 -13.20 -1.74 -0.32
N PRO A 86 -13.14 -0.64 0.46
CA PRO A 86 -12.94 0.73 -0.05
C PRO A 86 -11.71 0.95 -0.95
N LEU A 87 -10.72 0.07 -0.86
CA LEU A 87 -9.55 0.11 -1.76
C LEU A 87 -9.92 -0.25 -3.20
N LEU A 88 -10.80 -1.23 -3.38
CA LEU A 88 -11.24 -1.64 -4.70
C LEU A 88 -12.20 -0.60 -5.29
N GLU A 89 -13.07 0.00 -4.47
CA GLU A 89 -13.88 1.16 -4.88
C GLU A 89 -13.00 2.33 -5.36
N ALA A 90 -11.97 2.69 -4.57
CA ALA A 90 -11.02 3.74 -4.95
C ALA A 90 -10.24 3.39 -6.21
N LEU A 91 -9.89 2.11 -6.41
CA LEU A 91 -9.25 1.66 -7.64
C LEU A 91 -10.17 1.86 -8.85
N HIS A 92 -11.42 1.40 -8.76
CA HIS A 92 -12.41 1.59 -9.83
C HIS A 92 -12.70 3.07 -10.12
N ALA A 93 -12.64 3.94 -9.10
CA ALA A 93 -12.76 5.38 -9.24
C ALA A 93 -11.49 6.07 -9.80
N GLY A 94 -10.39 5.33 -10.02
CA GLY A 94 -9.11 5.90 -10.45
C GLY A 94 -8.42 6.75 -9.38
N GLN A 95 -8.76 6.53 -8.12
CA GLN A 95 -8.30 7.28 -6.94
C GLN A 95 -7.28 6.52 -6.10
N LEU A 96 -6.85 5.32 -6.51
CA LEU A 96 -5.87 4.54 -5.76
C LEU A 96 -4.44 4.76 -6.27
N PHE A 97 -3.54 5.04 -5.34
CA PHE A 97 -2.14 5.30 -5.63
C PHE A 97 -1.21 4.53 -4.70
N THR A 98 0.04 4.34 -5.10
CA THR A 98 1.09 3.75 -4.27
C THR A 98 2.43 4.47 -4.49
N ALA A 99 3.31 4.40 -3.51
CA ALA A 99 4.69 4.88 -3.67
C ALA A 99 5.46 3.97 -4.64
N PRO A 100 6.44 4.50 -5.40
CA PRO A 100 7.38 3.67 -6.13
C PRO A 100 8.24 2.89 -5.14
N ILE A 101 8.68 1.70 -5.51
CA ILE A 101 9.69 0.99 -4.73
C ILE A 101 11.05 1.59 -5.07
N GLU A 102 11.74 2.11 -4.07
CA GLU A 102 13.16 2.44 -4.20
C GLU A 102 13.96 1.16 -3.95
N PHE A 103 14.66 0.68 -4.97
CA PHE A 103 15.67 -0.37 -4.80
C PHE A 103 16.89 0.27 -4.12
N ASP A 104 17.12 -0.02 -2.84
CA ASP A 104 18.36 0.38 -2.18
C ASP A 104 19.46 -0.56 -2.68
N SER A 105 20.20 -0.12 -3.70
CA SER A 105 21.34 -0.86 -4.21
C SER A 105 22.35 -1.01 -3.06
N PRO A 106 22.82 -2.23 -2.72
CA PRO A 106 23.83 -2.39 -1.70
C PRO A 106 25.06 -1.60 -2.15
N ARG A 107 25.39 -0.52 -1.43
CA ARG A 107 26.63 0.21 -1.65
C ARG A 107 27.77 -0.78 -1.42
N GLY A 108 28.44 -1.15 -2.51
CA GLY A 108 29.65 -1.96 -2.48
C GLY A 108 30.79 -1.27 -1.76
#